data_AF-A0A3S8U406-F1
#
_entry.id   AF-A0A3S8U406-F1
#
_cell.length_a   1.000
_cell.length_b   1.000
_cell.length_c   1.000
_cell.angle_alpha   90.00
_cell.angle_beta   90.00
_cell.angle_gamma   90.00
#
_symmetry.space_group_name_H-M   'P 1'
#
loop_
_entity.id
_entity.type
_entity.pdbx_description
1 polymer ?
#
loop_
_entity_poly.entity_id
_entity_poly.type
_entity_poly.pdbx_seq_one_letter_code
_entity_poly.pdbx_strand_id
1 'polypeptide(L)'
;MKELNMNLPVSPEAMTVEDRHQSWINREMTGYGNVNWDYGKELLEILERHFRVIEKILGREAVAPHLFKMLPGPDIEGSTWEEAFEEYLPLTTQWWEADKLLDNAALYGFYGITDPEVPLAKRVEWVAALATEIADFCQLAQPNPQGVIHLVSQLALSRYAIDRGEGDVDLQSLALFGGVTEGRIRNILSSNDSGLEKVGQRVTAASAAAWLKGRKEHFASIWQQDDEVEPEAASNDFVDDVVFVPVAADGSFFHPGLARSGKFMIGAKGEEVSHPTFEDALGALQKMATPRWRRPNDAGNWGIVSGRDWKRIERRQLLSM
;
A
#
# COMPACT_ATOMS: atom_id res chain seq x y z
N MET A 1 -0.71 -9.92 -36.46
CA MET A 1 -0.78 -8.72 -35.61
C MET A 1 -1.91 -8.94 -34.63
N LYS A 2 -1.58 -9.39 -33.41
CA LYS A 2 -2.54 -9.48 -32.30
C LYS A 2 -2.58 -8.10 -31.66
N GLU A 3 -3.78 -7.56 -31.50
CA GLU A 3 -4.07 -6.25 -30.94
C GLU A 3 -3.46 -6.12 -29.53
N LEU A 4 -2.84 -4.97 -29.27
CA LEU A 4 -2.47 -4.52 -27.93
C LEU A 4 -3.76 -4.40 -27.11
N ASN A 5 -4.05 -5.38 -26.27
CA ASN A 5 -4.89 -5.14 -25.11
C ASN A 5 -4.14 -4.18 -24.20
N MET A 6 -4.64 -2.96 -24.09
CA MET A 6 -4.28 -2.06 -23.01
C MET A 6 -4.69 -2.73 -21.70
N ASN A 7 -3.76 -3.42 -21.04
CA ASN A 7 -3.97 -4.03 -19.73
C ASN A 7 -4.41 -2.93 -18.76
N LEU A 8 -5.66 -3.03 -18.30
CA LEU A 8 -6.07 -2.39 -17.06
C LEU A 8 -5.14 -2.91 -15.95
N PRO A 9 -4.66 -2.07 -15.03
CA PRO A 9 -3.82 -2.53 -13.94
C PRO A 9 -4.56 -3.63 -13.17
N VAL A 10 -3.93 -4.81 -13.07
CA VAL A 10 -4.45 -5.93 -12.30
C VAL A 10 -4.56 -5.48 -10.84
N SER A 11 -5.71 -5.74 -10.21
CA SER A 11 -5.89 -5.44 -8.78
C SER A 11 -4.87 -6.24 -7.95
N PRO A 12 -4.25 -5.69 -6.89
CA PRO A 12 -3.37 -6.42 -5.98
C PRO A 12 -3.87 -7.80 -5.54
N GLU A 13 -5.19 -7.94 -5.36
CA GLU A 13 -5.86 -9.20 -4.98
C GLU A 13 -5.81 -10.29 -6.06
N ALA A 14 -5.61 -9.93 -7.33
CA ALA A 14 -5.56 -10.84 -8.46
C ALA A 14 -4.13 -11.07 -8.98
N MET A 15 -3.12 -10.46 -8.36
CA MET A 15 -1.72 -10.59 -8.75
C MET A 15 -1.08 -11.81 -8.09
N THR A 16 -0.55 -12.73 -8.91
CA THR A 16 0.24 -13.89 -8.50
C THR A 16 1.58 -13.46 -7.86
N VAL A 17 2.29 -14.42 -7.28
CA VAL A 17 3.66 -14.20 -6.78
C VAL A 17 4.57 -13.68 -7.90
N GLU A 18 4.47 -14.29 -9.09
CA GLU A 18 5.24 -13.87 -10.26
C GLU A 18 4.86 -12.45 -10.72
N ASP A 19 3.57 -12.11 -10.77
CA ASP A 19 3.13 -10.75 -11.16
C ASP A 19 3.69 -9.68 -10.22
N ARG A 20 3.67 -9.96 -8.90
CA ARG A 20 4.21 -9.05 -7.87
C ARG A 20 5.73 -8.93 -7.98
N HIS A 21 6.42 -10.03 -8.21
CA HIS A 21 7.87 -10.05 -8.41
C HIS A 21 8.28 -9.26 -9.67
N GLN A 22 7.61 -9.47 -10.80
CA GLN A 22 7.86 -8.72 -12.03
C GLN A 22 7.53 -7.23 -11.88
N SER A 23 6.48 -6.88 -11.13
CA SER A 23 6.13 -5.48 -10.86
C SER A 23 7.24 -4.74 -10.11
N TRP A 24 7.91 -5.42 -9.17
CA TRP A 24 9.09 -4.87 -8.48
C TRP A 24 10.28 -4.71 -9.44
N ILE A 25 10.65 -5.76 -10.16
CA ILE A 25 11.80 -5.75 -11.09
C ILE A 25 11.64 -4.67 -12.16
N ASN A 26 10.45 -4.58 -12.76
CA ASN A 26 10.16 -3.61 -13.82
C ASN A 26 9.98 -2.19 -13.25
N ARG A 27 10.03 -2.01 -11.93
CA ARG A 27 9.73 -0.76 -11.21
C ARG A 27 8.33 -0.22 -11.54
N GLU A 28 7.42 -1.13 -11.88
CA GLU A 28 6.04 -0.87 -12.24
C GLU A 28 5.18 -0.95 -10.98
N MET A 29 5.25 0.08 -10.14
CA MET A 29 4.35 0.18 -9.00
C MET A 29 2.97 0.61 -9.47
N THR A 30 2.04 -0.34 -9.53
CA THR A 30 0.64 -0.09 -9.88
C THR A 30 -0.01 0.82 -8.83
N GLY A 31 -0.46 2.01 -9.24
CA GLY A 31 -1.34 2.87 -8.41
C GLY A 31 -0.66 3.80 -7.39
N TYR A 32 0.66 3.74 -7.20
CA TYR A 32 1.39 4.60 -6.25
C TYR A 32 2.34 5.55 -7.01
N GLY A 33 1.99 6.84 -7.08
CA GLY A 33 2.72 7.84 -7.87
C GLY A 33 4.12 8.19 -7.35
N ASN A 34 5.01 8.62 -8.27
CA ASN A 34 6.26 9.39 -8.13
C ASN A 34 7.25 9.11 -6.98
N VAL A 35 7.13 8.04 -6.19
CA VAL A 35 8.21 7.63 -5.28
C VAL A 35 9.34 7.03 -6.13
N ASN A 36 10.52 7.64 -6.07
CA ASN A 36 11.71 7.06 -6.68
C ASN A 36 12.21 5.93 -5.77
N TRP A 37 12.02 4.68 -6.19
CA TRP A 37 12.45 3.50 -5.46
C TRP A 37 13.94 3.16 -5.63
N ASP A 38 14.67 4.00 -6.36
CA ASP A 38 16.10 3.86 -6.54
C ASP A 38 16.87 4.22 -5.26
N TYR A 39 17.34 3.19 -4.55
CA TYR A 39 18.22 3.34 -3.38
C TYR A 39 19.71 3.33 -3.74
N GLY A 40 20.10 3.16 -5.01
CA GLY A 40 21.49 2.97 -5.40
C GLY A 40 22.36 4.17 -5.00
N LYS A 41 21.85 5.38 -5.24
CA LYS A 41 22.53 6.61 -4.82
C LYS A 41 22.67 6.69 -3.29
N GLU A 42 21.62 6.36 -2.55
CA GLU A 42 21.63 6.41 -1.08
C GLU A 42 22.63 5.38 -0.50
N LEU A 43 22.74 4.20 -1.11
CA LEU A 43 23.77 3.22 -0.74
C LEU A 43 25.19 3.76 -0.93
N LEU A 44 25.46 4.44 -2.04
CA LEU A 44 26.77 5.09 -2.26
C LEU A 44 27.05 6.16 -1.23
N GLU A 45 26.06 7.00 -0.90
CA GLU A 45 26.21 8.05 0.12
C GLU A 45 26.51 7.46 1.51
N ILE A 46 25.86 6.34 1.86
CA ILE A 46 26.16 5.59 3.09
C ILE A 46 27.58 5.05 3.05
N LEU A 47 27.99 4.40 1.97
CA LEU A 47 29.31 3.79 1.85
C LEU A 47 30.43 4.85 1.86
N GLU A 48 30.23 5.96 1.15
CA GLU A 48 31.14 7.11 1.15
C GLU A 48 31.37 7.60 2.58
N ARG A 49 30.29 7.82 3.35
CA ARG A 49 30.40 8.28 4.73
C ARG A 49 31.27 7.35 5.57
N HIS A 50 31.11 6.03 5.42
CA HIS A 50 31.90 5.05 6.15
C HIS A 50 33.36 5.01 5.68
N PHE A 51 33.60 5.08 4.37
CA PHE A 51 34.96 5.15 3.81
C PHE A 51 35.71 6.38 4.31
N ARG A 52 35.06 7.54 4.36
CA ARG A 52 35.63 8.77 4.94
C ARG A 52 36.01 8.60 6.40
N VAL A 53 35.18 7.93 7.20
CA VAL A 53 35.50 7.64 8.61
C VAL A 53 36.73 6.73 8.72
N ILE A 54 36.80 5.68 7.90
CA ILE A 54 37.94 4.75 7.87
C ILE A 54 39.23 5.49 7.47
N GLU A 55 39.19 6.32 6.44
CA GLU A 55 40.33 7.15 6.02
C GLU A 55 40.80 8.11 7.11
N LYS A 56 39.87 8.68 7.91
CA LYS A 56 40.21 9.56 9.03
C LYS A 56 40.88 8.82 10.19
N ILE A 57 40.51 7.56 10.42
CA ILE A 57 41.05 6.75 11.52
C ILE A 57 42.40 6.14 11.14
N LEU A 58 42.50 5.55 9.94
CA LEU A 58 43.65 4.75 9.52
C LEU A 58 44.64 5.50 8.61
N GLY A 59 44.26 6.68 8.12
CA GLY A 59 45.06 7.50 7.22
C GLY A 59 44.78 7.19 5.74
N ARG A 60 44.35 8.21 4.99
CA ARG A 60 43.90 8.10 3.59
C ARG A 60 44.88 7.38 2.67
N GLU A 61 46.16 7.79 2.66
CA GLU A 61 47.18 7.20 1.79
C GLU A 61 47.35 5.69 2.03
N ALA A 62 47.17 5.25 3.28
CA ALA A 62 47.32 3.85 3.64
C ALA A 62 46.12 3.01 3.24
N VAL A 63 44.89 3.54 3.31
CA VAL A 63 43.67 2.72 3.16
C VAL A 63 42.87 2.94 1.89
N ALA A 64 42.93 4.12 1.25
CA ALA A 64 42.12 4.41 0.06
C ALA A 64 42.30 3.39 -1.08
N PRO A 65 43.51 2.89 -1.40
CA PRO A 65 43.68 1.86 -2.44
C PRO A 65 43.05 0.51 -2.06
N HIS A 66 42.93 0.21 -0.77
CA HIS A 66 42.28 -1.01 -0.30
C HIS A 66 40.76 -0.88 -0.35
N LEU A 67 40.21 0.26 0.05
CA LEU A 67 38.79 0.56 -0.05
C LEU A 67 38.30 0.49 -1.50
N PHE A 68 39.05 1.08 -2.44
CA PHE A 68 38.75 0.97 -3.87
C PHE A 68 38.73 -0.48 -4.36
N LYS A 69 39.74 -1.29 -3.98
CA LYS A 69 39.80 -2.72 -4.34
C LYS A 69 38.70 -3.59 -3.73
N MET A 70 38.02 -3.13 -2.68
CA MET A 70 36.91 -3.83 -2.06
C MET A 70 35.59 -3.64 -2.82
N LEU A 71 35.50 -2.63 -3.70
CA LEU A 71 34.30 -2.40 -4.49
C LEU A 71 34.13 -3.56 -5.50
N PRO A 72 32.98 -4.22 -5.54
CA PRO A 72 32.76 -5.34 -6.46
C PRO A 72 32.47 -4.83 -7.89
N GLY A 73 32.55 -5.71 -8.89
CA GLY A 73 32.18 -5.40 -10.28
C GLY A 73 33.39 -5.33 -11.25
N PRO A 74 33.19 -5.70 -12.52
CA PRO A 74 34.29 -5.89 -13.47
C PRO A 74 34.90 -4.59 -14.03
N ASP A 75 34.14 -3.49 -14.06
CA ASP A 75 34.47 -2.27 -14.84
C ASP A 75 34.36 -0.99 -14.00
N ILE A 76 35.11 -0.91 -12.90
CA ILE A 76 35.20 0.32 -12.10
C ILE A 76 36.20 1.27 -12.75
N GLU A 77 35.71 2.36 -13.34
CA GLU A 77 36.56 3.43 -13.84
C GLU A 77 37.19 4.25 -12.71
N GLY A 78 38.36 4.85 -12.98
CA GLY A 78 39.07 5.68 -12.02
C GLY A 78 40.22 4.98 -11.28
N SER A 79 40.87 5.77 -10.41
CA SER A 79 42.04 5.42 -9.62
C SER A 79 41.80 5.48 -8.11
N THR A 80 40.64 6.01 -7.71
CA THR A 80 40.19 6.17 -6.33
C THR A 80 38.75 5.71 -6.18
N TRP A 81 38.33 5.38 -4.96
CA TRP A 81 36.93 5.03 -4.70
C TRP A 81 35.99 6.23 -4.87
N GLU A 82 36.50 7.46 -4.73
CA GLU A 82 35.74 8.67 -5.03
C GLU A 82 35.42 8.78 -6.51
N GLU A 83 36.43 8.64 -7.38
CA GLU A 83 36.25 8.63 -8.84
C GLU A 83 35.32 7.50 -9.26
N ALA A 84 35.46 6.31 -8.65
CA ALA A 84 34.55 5.21 -8.89
C ALA A 84 33.09 5.62 -8.67
N PHE A 85 32.78 6.25 -7.54
CA PHE A 85 31.40 6.57 -7.14
C PHE A 85 30.72 7.60 -8.03
N GLU A 86 31.46 8.36 -8.85
CA GLU A 86 30.87 9.29 -9.84
C GLU A 86 30.13 8.54 -10.96
N GLU A 87 30.61 7.35 -11.33
CA GLU A 87 30.07 6.55 -12.43
C GLU A 87 29.47 5.21 -11.97
N TYR A 88 29.67 4.85 -10.71
CA TYR A 88 29.21 3.59 -10.15
C TYR A 88 27.68 3.54 -10.03
N LEU A 89 27.06 2.46 -10.51
CA LEU A 89 25.61 2.24 -10.47
C LEU A 89 25.29 0.95 -9.71
N PRO A 90 25.09 1.00 -8.37
CA PRO A 90 24.91 -0.19 -7.54
C PRO A 90 23.79 -1.11 -8.02
N LEU A 91 22.68 -0.54 -8.51
CA LEU A 91 21.50 -1.30 -8.96
C LEU A 91 21.69 -2.04 -10.29
N THR A 92 22.74 -1.71 -11.04
CA THR A 92 23.14 -2.48 -12.23
C THR A 92 24.21 -3.52 -11.89
N THR A 93 24.84 -3.38 -10.73
CA THR A 93 25.80 -4.32 -10.20
C THR A 93 25.08 -5.25 -9.22
N GLN A 94 24.48 -6.33 -9.73
CA GLN A 94 23.81 -7.43 -8.99
C GLN A 94 24.72 -8.20 -8.00
N TRP A 95 25.77 -7.56 -7.48
CA TRP A 95 26.87 -8.13 -6.70
C TRP A 95 26.86 -7.65 -5.25
N TRP A 96 26.01 -6.69 -4.89
CA TRP A 96 25.97 -6.13 -3.53
C TRP A 96 24.94 -6.90 -2.70
N GLU A 97 25.39 -7.51 -1.59
CA GLU A 97 24.48 -8.17 -0.63
C GLU A 97 23.41 -7.21 -0.10
N ALA A 98 23.74 -5.92 0.04
CA ALA A 98 22.78 -4.89 0.45
C ALA A 98 21.66 -4.68 -0.58
N ASP A 99 21.92 -4.90 -1.86
CA ASP A 99 20.90 -4.81 -2.91
C ASP A 99 19.88 -5.93 -2.74
N LYS A 100 20.36 -7.18 -2.64
CA LYS A 100 19.51 -8.35 -2.37
C LYS A 100 18.69 -8.19 -1.08
N LEU A 101 19.30 -7.66 -0.03
CA LEU A 101 18.61 -7.39 1.24
C LEU A 101 17.46 -6.39 1.07
N LEU A 102 17.69 -5.28 0.35
CA LEU A 102 16.69 -4.23 0.14
C LEU A 102 15.59 -4.65 -0.84
N ASP A 103 15.93 -5.39 -1.90
CA ASP A 103 14.96 -6.02 -2.80
C ASP A 103 14.05 -6.97 -2.03
N ASN A 104 14.62 -7.84 -1.21
CA ASN A 104 13.86 -8.77 -0.37
C ASN A 104 12.96 -8.03 0.62
N ALA A 105 13.46 -6.95 1.22
CA ALA A 105 12.67 -6.09 2.09
C ALA A 105 11.52 -5.40 1.37
N ALA A 106 11.70 -4.98 0.12
CA ALA A 106 10.65 -4.36 -0.67
C ALA A 106 9.60 -5.38 -1.15
N LEU A 107 10.03 -6.53 -1.67
CA LEU A 107 9.17 -7.64 -2.08
C LEU A 107 8.31 -8.14 -0.92
N TYR A 108 8.92 -8.35 0.24
CA TYR A 108 8.19 -8.76 1.43
C TYR A 108 7.34 -7.61 2.00
N GLY A 109 7.95 -6.46 2.25
CA GLY A 109 7.31 -5.33 2.91
C GLY A 109 6.14 -4.77 2.14
N PHE A 110 6.34 -4.45 0.86
CA PHE A 110 5.31 -3.85 0.04
C PHE A 110 4.39 -4.90 -0.59
N TYR A 111 4.96 -5.88 -1.29
CA TYR A 111 4.20 -6.87 -2.07
C TYR A 111 3.79 -8.12 -1.29
N GLY A 112 4.25 -8.33 -0.05
CA GLY A 112 3.80 -9.46 0.78
C GLY A 112 4.23 -10.84 0.24
N ILE A 113 5.34 -10.91 -0.48
CA ILE A 113 5.91 -12.13 -1.06
C ILE A 113 7.35 -12.35 -0.60
N THR A 114 7.87 -13.57 -0.72
CA THR A 114 9.28 -13.88 -0.47
C THR A 114 10.05 -13.94 -1.78
N ASP A 115 11.38 -13.98 -1.69
CA ASP A 115 12.24 -14.38 -2.81
C ASP A 115 11.77 -15.76 -3.37
N PRO A 116 11.59 -15.92 -4.69
CA PRO A 116 11.17 -17.18 -5.32
C PRO A 116 12.07 -18.37 -5.00
N GLU A 117 13.34 -18.14 -4.68
CA GLU A 117 14.29 -19.20 -4.32
C GLU A 117 14.03 -19.76 -2.90
N VAL A 118 13.18 -19.11 -2.09
CA VAL A 118 12.90 -19.52 -0.71
C VAL A 118 11.78 -20.57 -0.67
N PRO A 119 12.08 -21.83 -0.29
CA PRO A 119 11.06 -22.88 -0.22
C PRO A 119 9.98 -22.56 0.81
N LEU A 120 8.73 -22.93 0.52
CA LEU A 120 7.56 -22.68 1.39
C LEU A 120 7.82 -23.04 2.87
N ALA A 121 8.43 -24.20 3.12
CA ALA A 121 8.74 -24.69 4.47
C ALA A 121 9.74 -23.81 5.25
N LYS A 122 10.45 -22.91 4.58
CA LYS A 122 11.47 -22.01 5.14
C LYS A 122 11.04 -20.55 5.20
N ARG A 123 9.89 -20.18 4.62
CA ARG A 123 9.45 -18.78 4.54
C ARG A 123 9.23 -18.14 5.90
N VAL A 124 8.71 -18.87 6.89
CA VAL A 124 8.54 -18.36 8.26
C VAL A 124 9.89 -17.98 8.89
N GLU A 125 10.89 -18.86 8.79
CA GLU A 125 12.24 -18.61 9.30
C GLU A 125 12.89 -17.45 8.53
N TRP A 126 12.73 -17.43 7.21
CA TRP A 126 13.30 -16.41 6.32
C TRP A 126 12.73 -15.02 6.60
N VAL A 127 11.41 -14.88 6.74
CA VAL A 127 10.75 -13.60 7.02
C VAL A 127 11.20 -13.03 8.38
N ALA A 128 11.37 -13.89 9.39
CA ALA A 128 11.89 -13.48 10.69
C ALA A 128 13.37 -13.05 10.61
N ALA A 129 14.19 -13.77 9.84
CA ALA A 129 15.57 -13.43 9.60
C ALA A 129 15.70 -12.09 8.87
N LEU A 130 14.92 -11.88 7.80
CA LEU A 130 14.90 -10.64 7.03
C LEU A 130 14.53 -9.43 7.90
N ALA A 131 13.51 -9.55 8.75
CA ALA A 131 13.12 -8.47 9.66
C ALA A 131 14.25 -8.12 10.65
N THR A 132 14.96 -9.13 11.15
CA THR A 132 16.12 -8.93 12.04
C THR A 132 17.27 -8.25 11.30
N GLU A 133 17.62 -8.75 10.12
CA GLU A 133 18.73 -8.26 9.31
C GLU A 133 18.50 -6.80 8.84
N ILE A 134 17.27 -6.45 8.43
CA ILE A 134 16.92 -5.07 8.08
C ILE A 134 16.98 -4.13 9.28
N ALA A 135 16.55 -4.58 10.47
CA ALA A 135 16.64 -3.78 11.68
C ALA A 135 18.11 -3.50 12.05
N ASP A 136 18.95 -4.54 12.02
CA ASP A 136 20.40 -4.44 12.28
C ASP A 136 21.09 -3.55 11.24
N PHE A 137 20.77 -3.73 9.95
CA PHE A 137 21.26 -2.88 8.88
C PHE A 137 20.89 -1.41 9.11
N CYS A 138 19.63 -1.09 9.43
CA CYS A 138 19.22 0.27 9.72
C CYS A 138 19.95 0.88 10.92
N GLN A 139 20.18 0.09 11.96
CA GLN A 139 20.89 0.55 13.16
C GLN A 139 22.34 0.92 12.85
N LEU A 140 23.02 0.12 12.03
CA LEU A 140 24.43 0.32 11.66
C LEU A 140 24.59 1.36 10.55
N ALA A 141 23.86 1.20 9.46
CA ALA A 141 23.99 2.01 8.26
C ALA A 141 23.42 3.41 8.44
N GLN A 142 22.44 3.61 9.34
CA GLN A 142 21.78 4.90 9.58
C GLN A 142 21.36 5.59 8.27
N PRO A 143 20.42 5.00 7.51
CA PRO A 143 19.93 5.58 6.26
C PRO A 143 19.25 6.91 6.51
N ASN A 144 19.06 7.69 5.44
CA ASN A 144 18.34 8.95 5.55
C ASN A 144 16.89 8.66 5.99
N PRO A 145 16.36 9.27 7.07
CA PRO A 145 14.98 9.02 7.52
C PRO A 145 13.90 9.40 6.50
N GLN A 146 14.25 10.23 5.51
CA GLN A 146 13.38 10.58 4.37
C GLN A 146 13.80 9.86 3.07
N GLY A 147 14.84 9.03 3.14
CA GLY A 147 15.38 8.24 2.03
C GLY A 147 14.56 6.98 1.77
N VAL A 148 14.81 6.37 0.61
CA VAL A 148 14.05 5.20 0.19
C VAL A 148 14.51 3.95 0.93
N ILE A 149 15.78 3.87 1.36
CA ILE A 149 16.27 2.75 2.17
C ILE A 149 15.51 2.68 3.50
N HIS A 150 15.34 3.84 4.16
CA HIS A 150 14.55 3.90 5.39
C HIS A 150 13.09 3.49 5.13
N LEU A 151 12.50 3.97 4.04
CA LEU A 151 11.13 3.65 3.67
C LEU A 151 10.91 2.14 3.44
N VAL A 152 11.74 1.52 2.59
CA VAL A 152 11.70 0.08 2.31
C VAL A 152 11.87 -0.74 3.59
N SER A 153 12.80 -0.31 4.45
CA SER A 153 13.04 -0.95 5.74
C SER A 153 11.82 -0.85 6.66
N GLN A 154 11.19 0.33 6.76
CA GLN A 154 9.98 0.52 7.55
C GLN A 154 8.80 -0.30 7.00
N LEU A 155 8.66 -0.41 5.67
CA LEU A 155 7.64 -1.27 5.06
C LEU A 155 7.82 -2.73 5.47
N ALA A 156 9.04 -3.27 5.39
CA ALA A 156 9.33 -4.65 5.79
C ALA A 156 9.03 -4.90 7.28
N LEU A 157 9.49 -4.01 8.16
CA LEU A 157 9.28 -4.12 9.60
C LEU A 157 7.80 -3.97 9.99
N SER A 158 7.10 -3.00 9.40
CA SER A 158 5.67 -2.79 9.61
C SER A 158 4.83 -3.96 9.08
N ARG A 159 5.20 -4.54 7.94
CA ARG A 159 4.58 -5.78 7.42
C ARG A 159 4.79 -6.94 8.38
N TYR A 160 6.01 -7.15 8.85
CA TYR A 160 6.32 -8.19 9.83
C TYR A 160 5.49 -8.06 11.11
N ALA A 161 5.33 -6.85 11.63
CA ALA A 161 4.47 -6.60 12.77
C ALA A 161 3.00 -7.00 12.49
N ILE A 162 2.47 -6.64 11.32
CA ILE A 162 1.11 -6.99 10.88
C ILE A 162 0.93 -8.52 10.77
N ASP A 163 1.85 -9.20 10.09
CA ASP A 163 1.76 -10.64 9.84
C ASP A 163 1.88 -11.48 11.13
N ARG A 164 2.56 -10.94 12.14
CA ARG A 164 2.65 -11.52 13.49
C ARG A 164 1.50 -11.13 14.40
N GLY A 165 0.79 -10.04 14.07
CA GLY A 165 -0.20 -9.41 14.96
C GLY A 165 0.42 -8.75 16.19
N GLU A 166 1.73 -8.52 16.19
CA GLU A 166 2.53 -8.07 17.34
C GLU A 166 3.36 -6.84 16.95
N GLY A 167 3.45 -5.84 17.84
CA GLY A 167 4.25 -4.63 17.61
C GLY A 167 3.44 -3.45 17.03
N ASP A 168 4.13 -2.53 16.36
CA ASP A 168 3.57 -1.28 15.88
C ASP A 168 3.98 -0.95 14.43
N VAL A 169 3.10 -0.20 13.76
CA VAL A 169 3.18 0.14 12.34
C VAL A 169 3.35 1.64 12.20
N ASP A 170 4.34 2.06 11.41
CA ASP A 170 4.55 3.48 11.14
C ASP A 170 3.47 4.04 10.22
N LEU A 171 3.22 5.35 10.33
CA LEU A 171 2.12 5.99 9.61
C LEU A 171 2.37 6.07 8.10
N GLN A 172 3.63 6.14 7.68
CA GLN A 172 3.99 6.24 6.27
C GLN A 172 3.80 4.90 5.56
N SER A 173 4.23 3.80 6.18
CA SER A 173 3.96 2.44 5.68
C SER A 173 2.48 2.14 5.70
N LEU A 174 1.73 2.51 6.75
CA LEU A 174 0.28 2.31 6.77
C LEU A 174 -0.43 3.06 5.64
N ALA A 175 0.01 4.30 5.37
CA ALA A 175 -0.50 5.10 4.27
C ALA A 175 -0.24 4.41 2.91
N LEU A 176 0.97 3.92 2.70
CA LEU A 176 1.35 3.17 1.50
C LEU A 176 0.62 1.83 1.39
N PHE A 177 0.42 1.08 2.47
CA PHE A 177 -0.37 -0.15 2.42
C PHE A 177 -1.83 0.12 2.09
N GLY A 178 -2.35 1.26 2.51
CA GLY A 178 -3.76 1.61 2.38
C GLY A 178 -4.11 2.46 1.17
N GLY A 179 -3.19 2.77 0.26
CA GLY A 179 -3.48 3.59 -0.92
C GLY A 179 -3.77 5.07 -0.62
N VAL A 180 -3.28 5.61 0.50
CA VAL A 180 -3.62 6.97 0.95
C VAL A 180 -2.37 7.77 1.33
N THR A 181 -2.52 9.07 1.57
CA THR A 181 -1.43 9.91 2.08
C THR A 181 -1.25 9.75 3.59
N GLU A 182 -0.04 9.97 4.10
CA GLU A 182 0.21 9.99 5.55
C GLU A 182 -0.64 11.05 6.26
N GLY A 183 -0.85 12.22 5.63
CA GLY A 183 -1.76 13.25 6.14
C GLY A 183 -3.20 12.74 6.31
N ARG A 184 -3.67 11.86 5.41
CA ARG A 184 -4.98 11.22 5.56
C ARG A 184 -5.03 10.28 6.77
N ILE A 185 -3.97 9.51 7.03
CA ILE A 185 -3.86 8.67 8.23
C ILE A 185 -3.89 9.54 9.49
N ARG A 186 -3.14 10.65 9.52
CA ARG A 186 -3.13 11.57 10.66
C ARG A 186 -4.52 12.19 10.94
N ASN A 187 -5.29 12.49 9.89
CA ASN A 187 -6.67 12.96 10.02
C ASN A 187 -7.64 11.88 10.51
N ILE A 188 -7.41 10.61 10.14
CA ILE A 188 -8.19 9.49 10.66
C ILE A 188 -7.91 9.34 12.17
N LEU A 189 -6.64 9.41 12.57
CA LEU A 189 -6.22 9.30 13.98
C LEU A 189 -6.69 10.45 14.87
N SER A 190 -7.10 11.60 14.32
CA SER A 190 -7.71 12.69 15.09
C SER A 190 -9.22 12.51 15.32
N SER A 191 -9.84 11.53 14.66
CA SER A 191 -11.26 11.20 14.81
C SER A 191 -11.47 10.15 15.90
N ASN A 192 -12.55 10.26 16.69
CA ASN A 192 -12.84 9.35 17.82
C ASN A 192 -13.25 7.92 17.40
N ASP A 193 -13.56 7.69 16.12
CA ASP A 193 -14.02 6.40 15.57
C ASP A 193 -13.17 6.02 14.34
N SER A 194 -11.86 5.96 14.55
CA SER A 194 -10.87 5.81 13.48
C SER A 194 -10.64 4.35 13.06
N GLY A 195 -11.01 3.39 13.93
CA GLY A 195 -10.61 1.98 13.82
C GLY A 195 -9.10 1.73 13.98
N LEU A 196 -8.31 2.77 14.22
CA LEU A 196 -6.86 2.73 14.38
C LEU A 196 -6.47 3.08 15.82
N GLU A 197 -5.68 2.22 16.45
CA GLU A 197 -5.23 2.40 17.83
C GLU A 197 -3.81 2.97 17.84
N LYS A 198 -3.68 4.19 18.36
CA LYS A 198 -2.41 4.93 18.38
C LYS A 198 -1.49 4.49 19.51
N VAL A 199 -0.22 4.25 19.19
CA VAL A 199 0.87 4.02 20.16
C VAL A 199 2.01 4.98 19.83
N GLY A 200 2.21 6.01 20.65
CA GLY A 200 3.22 7.05 20.39
C GLY A 200 2.95 7.79 19.07
N GLN A 201 3.85 7.65 18.10
CA GLN A 201 3.71 8.20 16.73
C GLN A 201 3.35 7.12 15.69
N ARG A 202 2.96 5.93 16.14
CA ARG A 202 2.66 4.73 15.34
C ARG A 202 1.25 4.23 15.68
N VAL A 203 0.83 3.12 15.07
CA VAL A 203 -0.41 2.41 15.44
C VAL A 203 -0.11 0.96 15.80
N THR A 204 -1.00 0.30 16.54
CA THR A 204 -0.84 -1.14 16.82
C THR A 204 -0.95 -1.96 15.54
N ALA A 205 -0.15 -3.02 15.42
CA ALA A 205 -0.21 -3.93 14.27
C ALA A 205 -1.61 -4.53 14.08
N ALA A 206 -2.29 -4.89 15.18
CA ALA A 206 -3.65 -5.44 15.14
C ALA A 206 -4.68 -4.46 14.54
N SER A 207 -4.66 -3.18 14.95
CA SER A 207 -5.58 -2.18 14.40
C SER A 207 -5.25 -1.83 12.95
N ALA A 208 -3.96 -1.79 12.58
CA ALA A 208 -3.53 -1.63 11.19
C ALA A 208 -4.04 -2.77 10.30
N ALA A 209 -3.88 -4.02 10.73
CA ALA A 209 -4.35 -5.19 9.99
C ALA A 209 -5.87 -5.14 9.77
N ALA A 210 -6.64 -4.79 10.81
CA ALA A 210 -8.09 -4.64 10.72
C ALA A 210 -8.50 -3.52 9.74
N TRP A 211 -7.78 -2.40 9.74
CA TRP A 211 -8.05 -1.25 8.87
C TRP A 211 -7.67 -1.49 7.39
N LEU A 212 -6.69 -2.37 7.14
CA LEU A 212 -6.25 -2.76 5.80
C LEU A 212 -7.16 -3.80 5.14
N LYS A 213 -7.92 -4.56 5.95
CA LYS A 213 -8.79 -5.63 5.45
C LYS A 213 -9.78 -5.13 4.40
N GLY A 214 -9.79 -5.76 3.22
CA GLY A 214 -10.72 -5.46 2.12
C GLY A 214 -10.41 -4.18 1.34
N ARG A 215 -9.23 -3.57 1.54
CA ARG A 215 -8.75 -2.46 0.71
C ARG A 215 -8.17 -2.98 -0.60
N LYS A 216 -8.64 -2.41 -1.71
CA LYS A 216 -8.23 -2.82 -3.06
C LYS A 216 -6.77 -2.51 -3.35
N GLU A 217 -6.25 -1.45 -2.74
CA GLU A 217 -4.88 -0.98 -2.94
C GLU A 217 -3.86 -1.74 -2.07
N HIS A 218 -4.32 -2.63 -1.18
CA HIS A 218 -3.49 -3.36 -0.23
C HIS A 218 -3.04 -4.70 -0.81
N PHE A 219 -1.72 -4.87 -0.92
CA PHE A 219 -1.08 -6.16 -1.17
C PHE A 219 -1.05 -6.98 0.12
N ALA A 220 -2.05 -7.85 0.31
CA ALA A 220 -2.05 -8.80 1.43
C ALA A 220 -0.90 -9.80 1.30
N SER A 221 -0.35 -10.24 2.43
CA SER A 221 0.68 -11.29 2.47
C SER A 221 0.16 -12.59 1.88
N ILE A 222 0.85 -13.08 0.84
CA ILE A 222 0.58 -14.38 0.21
C ILE A 222 1.78 -15.32 0.33
N TRP A 223 2.90 -14.89 0.92
CA TRP A 223 4.09 -15.72 1.11
C TRP A 223 3.85 -17.04 1.85
N GLN A 224 2.77 -17.15 2.65
CA GLN A 224 2.40 -18.39 3.35
C GLN A 224 1.75 -19.43 2.45
N GLN A 225 1.38 -19.05 1.23
CA GLN A 225 0.71 -19.90 0.25
C GLN A 225 1.74 -20.51 -0.69
N ASP A 226 1.36 -21.62 -1.33
CA ASP A 226 2.16 -22.20 -2.40
C ASP A 226 2.07 -21.29 -3.64
N ASP A 227 3.17 -21.12 -4.36
CA ASP A 227 3.26 -20.17 -5.48
C ASP A 227 2.40 -20.60 -6.68
N GLU A 228 2.09 -21.90 -6.78
CA GLU A 228 1.21 -22.45 -7.81
C GLU A 228 -0.28 -22.16 -7.55
N VAL A 229 -0.62 -21.65 -6.37
CA VAL A 229 -2.01 -21.28 -6.04
C VAL A 229 -2.29 -19.92 -6.66
N GLU A 230 -3.18 -19.89 -7.66
CA GLU A 230 -3.73 -18.63 -8.15
C GLU A 230 -4.39 -17.89 -6.97
N PRO A 231 -4.03 -16.62 -6.73
CA PRO A 231 -4.61 -15.87 -5.63
C PRO A 231 -6.11 -15.74 -5.88
N GLU A 232 -6.88 -16.47 -5.07
CA GLU A 232 -8.31 -16.29 -5.03
C GLU A 232 -8.55 -14.89 -4.46
N ALA A 233 -9.03 -13.96 -5.30
CA ALA A 233 -9.43 -12.64 -4.85
C ALA A 233 -10.31 -12.87 -3.63
N ALA A 234 -9.89 -12.32 -2.47
CA ALA A 234 -10.52 -12.62 -1.20
C ALA A 234 -12.03 -12.59 -1.42
N SER A 235 -12.66 -13.78 -1.37
CA SER A 235 -14.09 -13.86 -1.30
C SER A 235 -14.37 -13.12 -0.03
N ASN A 236 -14.81 -11.87 -0.17
CA ASN A 236 -15.34 -11.14 0.94
C ASN A 236 -16.39 -12.09 1.51
N ASP A 237 -16.14 -12.61 2.72
CA ASP A 237 -17.06 -13.45 3.47
C ASP A 237 -18.31 -12.61 3.77
N PHE A 238 -19.09 -12.36 2.73
CA PHE A 238 -20.39 -11.75 2.79
C PHE A 238 -21.34 -12.90 3.07
N VAL A 239 -21.50 -13.18 4.36
CA VAL A 239 -22.52 -14.11 4.83
C VAL A 239 -23.93 -13.55 4.57
N ASP A 240 -24.08 -12.29 4.13
CA ASP A 240 -25.39 -11.62 3.97
C ASP A 240 -25.57 -10.79 2.67
N ASP A 241 -26.84 -10.60 2.34
CA ASP A 241 -27.44 -9.88 1.22
C ASP A 241 -26.90 -8.44 1.06
N VAL A 242 -26.22 -8.14 -0.06
CA VAL A 242 -25.60 -6.82 -0.35
C VAL A 242 -26.47 -5.98 -1.27
N VAL A 243 -26.45 -4.65 -1.10
CA VAL A 243 -27.27 -3.72 -1.88
C VAL A 243 -26.39 -2.60 -2.45
N PHE A 244 -26.63 -2.23 -3.72
CA PHE A 244 -25.97 -1.09 -4.37
C PHE A 244 -26.86 0.15 -4.27
N VAL A 245 -26.37 1.20 -3.62
CA VAL A 245 -27.08 2.47 -3.44
C VAL A 245 -26.38 3.61 -4.16
N PRO A 246 -27.11 4.56 -4.77
CA PRO A 246 -26.50 5.68 -5.45
C PRO A 246 -25.90 6.69 -4.46
N VAL A 247 -24.76 7.27 -4.85
CA VAL A 247 -23.98 8.27 -4.10
C VAL A 247 -23.98 9.58 -4.88
N ALA A 248 -24.22 10.69 -4.19
CA ALA A 248 -24.15 12.02 -4.73
C ALA A 248 -22.71 12.56 -4.77
N ALA A 249 -22.51 13.69 -5.45
CA ALA A 249 -21.20 14.34 -5.57
C ALA A 249 -20.55 14.72 -4.23
N ASP A 250 -21.33 14.92 -3.17
CA ASP A 250 -20.86 15.26 -1.83
C ASP A 250 -20.66 14.05 -0.92
N GLY A 251 -20.71 12.83 -1.46
CA GLY A 251 -20.49 11.58 -0.74
C GLY A 251 -21.69 11.05 0.05
N SER A 252 -22.78 11.82 0.13
CA SER A 252 -24.05 11.32 0.67
C SER A 252 -24.65 10.25 -0.24
N PHE A 253 -25.42 9.32 0.32
CA PHE A 253 -26.01 8.22 -0.44
C PHE A 253 -27.46 7.99 -0.05
N PHE A 254 -28.18 7.23 -0.87
CA PHE A 254 -29.57 6.88 -0.60
C PHE A 254 -29.66 5.79 0.49
N HIS A 255 -30.43 6.03 1.55
CA HIS A 255 -30.60 5.10 2.68
C HIS A 255 -32.05 5.16 3.25
N PRO A 256 -32.49 4.17 4.06
CA PRO A 256 -33.86 4.08 4.56
C PRO A 256 -34.33 5.30 5.37
N GLY A 257 -33.43 5.95 6.10
CA GLY A 257 -33.72 7.17 6.87
C GLY A 257 -34.12 8.41 6.04
N LEU A 258 -34.06 8.34 4.70
CA LEU A 258 -34.52 9.41 3.80
C LEU A 258 -36.04 9.39 3.54
N ALA A 259 -36.79 8.48 4.19
CA ALA A 259 -38.24 8.44 4.09
C ALA A 259 -38.87 9.71 4.69
N ARG A 260 -39.64 10.45 3.88
CA ARG A 260 -40.43 11.60 4.34
C ARG A 260 -41.89 11.22 4.43
N SER A 261 -42.46 11.30 5.63
CA SER A 261 -43.82 10.82 5.91
C SER A 261 -44.04 9.35 5.48
N GLY A 262 -43.00 8.52 5.68
CA GLY A 262 -43.03 7.10 5.32
C GLY A 262 -42.91 6.78 3.82
N LYS A 263 -42.54 7.76 2.97
CA LYS A 263 -42.37 7.56 1.53
C LYS A 263 -41.07 8.18 1.00
N PHE A 264 -40.58 7.61 -0.09
CA PHE A 264 -39.39 8.09 -0.80
C PHE A 264 -39.81 8.83 -2.08
N MET A 265 -39.17 9.95 -2.38
CA MET A 265 -39.45 10.75 -3.58
C MET A 265 -38.29 10.60 -4.56
N ILE A 266 -38.53 9.92 -5.68
CA ILE A 266 -37.55 9.57 -6.70
C ILE A 266 -37.93 10.26 -8.01
N GLY A 267 -36.99 10.92 -8.68
CA GLY A 267 -37.27 11.59 -9.96
C GLY A 267 -36.58 12.93 -10.14
N ALA A 268 -36.62 13.43 -11.38
CA ALA A 268 -36.24 14.80 -11.69
C ALA A 268 -37.29 15.79 -11.15
N LYS A 269 -36.92 17.06 -11.02
CA LYS A 269 -37.82 18.12 -10.56
C LYS A 269 -39.06 18.19 -11.47
N GLY A 270 -40.25 17.93 -10.92
CA GLY A 270 -41.52 17.94 -11.66
C GLY A 270 -41.98 16.56 -12.16
N GLU A 271 -41.13 15.54 -12.08
CA GLU A 271 -41.42 14.14 -12.48
C GLU A 271 -41.22 13.17 -11.31
N GLU A 272 -41.40 13.66 -10.08
CA GLU A 272 -41.10 12.94 -8.85
C GLU A 272 -42.20 11.91 -8.55
N VAL A 273 -41.82 10.65 -8.43
CA VAL A 273 -42.70 9.53 -8.08
C VAL A 273 -42.46 9.15 -6.62
N SER A 274 -43.56 8.91 -5.91
CA SER A 274 -43.53 8.53 -4.50
C SER A 274 -43.57 7.00 -4.36
N HIS A 275 -42.61 6.44 -3.65
CA HIS A 275 -42.49 5.00 -3.39
C HIS A 275 -42.69 4.72 -1.89
N PRO A 276 -43.48 3.69 -1.53
CA PRO A 276 -43.81 3.39 -0.13
C PRO A 276 -42.72 2.60 0.60
N THR A 277 -41.85 1.91 -0.13
CA THR A 277 -40.77 1.11 0.46
C THR A 277 -39.41 1.54 -0.08
N PHE A 278 -38.37 1.28 0.72
CA PHE A 278 -36.99 1.54 0.32
C PHE A 278 -36.61 0.71 -0.92
N GLU A 279 -37.04 -0.55 -0.99
CA GLU A 279 -36.74 -1.44 -2.12
C GLU A 279 -37.38 -0.97 -3.42
N ASP A 280 -38.65 -0.55 -3.37
CA ASP A 280 -39.32 -0.01 -4.56
C ASP A 280 -38.64 1.27 -5.05
N ALA A 281 -38.24 2.12 -4.12
CA ALA A 281 -37.54 3.37 -4.42
C ALA A 281 -36.14 3.12 -4.99
N LEU A 282 -35.40 2.16 -4.42
CA LEU A 282 -34.09 1.78 -4.91
C LEU A 282 -34.16 1.12 -6.29
N GLY A 283 -35.13 0.21 -6.48
CA GLY A 283 -35.40 -0.41 -7.78
C GLY A 283 -35.80 0.62 -8.84
N ALA A 284 -36.48 1.70 -8.47
CA ALA A 284 -36.74 2.82 -9.37
C ALA A 284 -35.44 3.57 -9.71
N LEU A 285 -34.61 3.91 -8.71
CA LEU A 285 -33.33 4.59 -8.90
C LEU A 285 -32.36 3.82 -9.82
N GLN A 286 -32.29 2.50 -9.69
CA GLN A 286 -31.44 1.62 -10.52
C GLN A 286 -31.86 1.59 -11.99
N LYS A 287 -33.13 1.88 -12.29
CA LYS A 287 -33.65 1.95 -13.66
C LYS A 287 -33.46 3.33 -14.29
N MET A 288 -33.04 4.34 -13.54
CA MET A 288 -32.82 5.69 -14.06
C MET A 288 -31.42 5.81 -14.68
N ALA A 289 -31.32 6.43 -15.86
CA ALA A 289 -30.03 6.79 -16.45
C ALA A 289 -29.23 7.76 -15.56
N THR A 290 -29.91 8.57 -14.76
CA THR A 290 -29.29 9.35 -13.67
C THR A 290 -30.19 9.23 -12.44
N PRO A 291 -29.77 8.48 -11.41
CA PRO A 291 -30.54 8.34 -10.18
C PRO A 291 -30.77 9.70 -9.54
N ARG A 292 -32.02 10.02 -9.18
CA ARG A 292 -32.36 11.30 -8.52
C ARG A 292 -33.31 11.06 -7.37
N TRP A 293 -32.97 11.55 -6.19
CA TRP A 293 -33.80 11.40 -4.98
C TRP A 293 -33.77 12.67 -4.14
N ARG A 294 -34.72 12.79 -3.21
CA ARG A 294 -34.73 13.88 -2.24
C ARG A 294 -34.01 13.53 -0.95
N ARG A 295 -33.28 14.49 -0.39
CA ARG A 295 -32.68 14.43 0.95
C ARG A 295 -32.62 15.83 1.60
N PRO A 296 -32.52 15.93 2.94
CA PRO A 296 -32.21 17.19 3.59
C PRO A 296 -30.77 17.61 3.31
N ASN A 297 -30.53 18.92 3.20
CA ASN A 297 -29.21 19.53 3.26
C ASN A 297 -28.84 19.89 4.72
N ASP A 298 -27.65 20.45 4.94
CA ASP A 298 -27.16 20.85 6.28
C ASP A 298 -28.08 21.85 7.00
N ALA A 299 -28.87 22.63 6.25
CA ALA A 299 -29.87 23.56 6.78
C ALA A 299 -31.25 22.91 7.01
N GLY A 300 -31.37 21.59 6.86
CA GLY A 300 -32.62 20.83 7.00
C GLY A 300 -33.60 20.97 5.82
N ASN A 301 -33.21 21.69 4.77
CA ASN A 301 -34.06 21.88 3.59
C ASN A 301 -33.95 20.69 2.65
N TRP A 302 -35.09 20.20 2.17
CA TRP A 302 -35.13 19.03 1.29
C TRP A 302 -34.94 19.44 -0.17
N GLY A 303 -33.86 18.94 -0.78
CA GLY A 303 -33.54 19.15 -2.18
C GLY A 303 -33.42 17.84 -2.95
N ILE A 304 -33.52 17.92 -4.29
CA ILE A 304 -33.20 16.80 -5.17
C ILE A 304 -31.68 16.75 -5.35
N VAL A 305 -31.12 15.56 -5.21
CA VAL A 305 -29.73 15.28 -5.54
C VAL A 305 -29.65 14.27 -6.68
N SER A 306 -28.56 14.33 -7.45
CA SER A 306 -28.27 13.36 -8.52
C SER A 306 -27.15 12.42 -8.09
N GLY A 307 -27.35 11.13 -8.33
CA GLY A 307 -26.34 10.10 -8.20
C GLY A 307 -25.24 10.30 -9.24
N ARG A 308 -24.00 10.26 -8.78
CA ARG A 308 -22.78 10.31 -9.59
C ARG A 308 -22.03 8.99 -9.57
N ASP A 309 -22.22 8.20 -8.51
CA ASP A 309 -21.56 6.92 -8.32
C ASP A 309 -22.49 5.93 -7.60
N TRP A 310 -22.06 4.68 -7.47
CA TRP A 310 -22.78 3.61 -6.77
C TRP A 310 -21.90 3.03 -5.67
N LYS A 311 -22.42 2.96 -4.45
CA LYS A 311 -21.75 2.34 -3.30
C LYS A 311 -22.39 1.01 -2.98
N ARG A 312 -21.57 -0.02 -2.87
CA ARG A 312 -21.97 -1.34 -2.35
C ARG A 312 -21.99 -1.26 -0.83
N ILE A 313 -23.11 -1.59 -0.19
CA ILE A 313 -23.31 -1.57 1.26
C ILE A 313 -24.00 -2.88 1.68
N GLU A 314 -23.65 -3.40 2.86
CA GLU A 314 -24.36 -4.54 3.45
C GLU A 314 -25.78 -4.14 3.90
N ARG A 315 -26.78 -4.98 3.61
CA ARG A 315 -28.17 -4.71 3.98
C ARG A 315 -28.35 -4.47 5.49
N ARG A 316 -27.58 -5.19 6.33
CA ARG A 316 -27.61 -5.02 7.79
C ARG A 316 -27.18 -3.61 8.21
N GLN A 317 -26.15 -3.06 7.58
CA GLN A 317 -25.65 -1.71 7.85
C GLN A 317 -26.62 -0.63 7.39
N LEU A 318 -27.36 -0.87 6.29
CA LEU A 318 -28.43 0.01 5.82
C LEU A 318 -29.63 0.06 6.78
N LEU A 319 -29.95 -1.06 7.42
CA LEU A 319 -31.09 -1.19 8.35
C LEU A 319 -30.80 -0.66 9.76
N SER A 320 -29.52 -0.44 10.11
CA SER A 320 -29.13 0.14 11.40
C SER A 320 -28.94 1.67 11.39
N MET A 321 -29.27 2.33 10.26
CA MET A 321 -29.22 3.79 10.07
C MET A 321 -30.61 4.43 10.19
#